data_AF-A0A2V8EZA8-F1
#
_entry.id   AF-A0A2V8EZA8-F1
#
_cell.length_a   1.000
_cell.length_b   1.000
_cell.length_c   1.000
_cell.angle_alpha   90.00
_cell.angle_beta   90.00
_cell.angle_gamma   90.00
#
_symmetry.space_group_name_H-M   'P 1'
#
loop_
_entity.id
_entity.type
_entity.pdbx_description
1 polymer ?
#
loop_
_entity_poly.entity_id
_entity_poly.type
_entity_poly.pdbx_seq_one_letter_code
_entity_poly.pdbx_strand_id
1 'polypeptide(L)'
;MGTHRGVQLMRVPHNESRPAVRASWLDAVVVASQQVAGQCDVIDPDDVHHLLTAFARALPTPASVVERLIMRALLLDVAWRSGRTIHARAHRGHAGRCPFVPTTHLDRFWSAPRQDPVKAFLGWAQAFSEELKRIHPASAASRVARLIRHEYHLQWSLATLGRRFHVTPSQLRRGFTREFGVSIHEYQQVMRVKAAIEHVRNGNIEATALEAGYGS
;
A
#
# COMPACT_ATOMS: atom_id res chain seq x y z
N MET A 1 -29.60 74.20 -4.68
CA MET A 1 -29.36 73.22 -5.76
C MET A 1 -27.91 72.75 -5.68
N GLY A 2 -27.64 71.67 -4.95
CA GLY A 2 -26.30 71.11 -4.80
C GLY A 2 -26.19 69.83 -5.64
N THR A 3 -25.36 69.86 -6.68
CA THR A 3 -25.11 68.72 -7.57
C THR A 3 -24.14 67.74 -6.91
N HIS A 4 -24.66 66.62 -6.41
CA HIS A 4 -23.85 65.46 -6.03
C HIS A 4 -23.28 64.78 -7.28
N ARG A 5 -21.98 64.97 -7.54
CA ARG A 5 -21.20 64.11 -8.44
C ARG A 5 -20.95 62.79 -7.73
N GLY A 6 -21.77 61.78 -8.03
CA GLY A 6 -21.51 60.40 -7.64
C GLY A 6 -20.24 59.92 -8.32
N VAL A 7 -19.19 59.67 -7.53
CA VAL A 7 -18.02 58.92 -7.98
C VAL A 7 -18.48 57.46 -8.13
N GLN A 8 -18.78 57.08 -9.36
CA GLN A 8 -19.08 55.70 -9.71
C GLN A 8 -17.78 54.90 -9.62
N LEU A 9 -17.55 54.28 -8.46
CA LEU A 9 -16.51 53.28 -8.28
C LEU A 9 -16.78 52.13 -9.25
N MET A 10 -16.02 52.07 -10.35
CA MET A 10 -15.92 50.87 -11.17
C MET A 10 -15.41 49.75 -10.27
N ARG A 11 -16.32 48.88 -9.81
CA ARG A 11 -15.94 47.51 -9.46
C ARG A 11 -15.49 46.86 -10.75
N VAL A 12 -14.18 46.88 -11.00
CA VAL A 12 -13.58 45.90 -11.90
C VAL A 12 -13.97 44.54 -11.33
N PRO A 13 -14.71 43.69 -12.07
CA PRO A 13 -14.88 42.32 -11.63
C PRO A 13 -13.49 41.72 -11.70
N HIS A 14 -12.84 41.64 -10.54
CA HIS A 14 -11.79 40.67 -10.33
C HIS A 14 -12.46 39.32 -10.61
N ASN A 15 -12.28 38.82 -11.83
CA ASN A 15 -12.32 37.40 -12.10
C ASN A 15 -11.11 36.82 -11.35
N GLU A 16 -11.19 36.85 -10.03
CA GLU A 16 -10.46 35.95 -9.17
C GLU A 16 -10.91 34.57 -9.66
N SER A 17 -10.10 33.99 -10.54
CA SER A 17 -10.02 32.55 -10.72
C SER A 17 -9.85 31.99 -9.31
N ARG A 18 -10.97 31.72 -8.64
CA ARG A 18 -10.97 31.13 -7.31
C ARG A 18 -10.03 29.93 -7.42
N PRO A 19 -9.05 29.76 -6.51
CA PRO A 19 -8.30 28.52 -6.45
C PRO A 19 -9.28 27.43 -5.98
N ALA A 20 -10.13 27.00 -6.90
CA ALA A 20 -11.11 25.97 -6.71
C ALA A 20 -10.37 24.66 -6.84
N VAL A 21 -10.48 23.83 -5.81
CA VAL A 21 -10.05 22.43 -5.86
C VAL A 21 -10.91 21.75 -6.92
N ARG A 22 -10.28 21.10 -7.89
CA ARG A 22 -11.03 20.34 -8.91
C ARG A 22 -11.67 19.14 -8.23
N ALA A 23 -13.00 19.04 -8.30
CA ALA A 23 -13.76 17.95 -7.67
C ALA A 23 -13.25 16.57 -8.12
N SER A 24 -13.09 16.38 -9.44
CA SER A 24 -12.57 15.14 -10.02
C SER A 24 -11.15 14.78 -9.55
N TRP A 25 -10.31 15.79 -9.30
CA TRP A 25 -8.97 15.57 -8.74
C TRP A 25 -9.07 15.09 -7.29
N LEU A 26 -9.89 15.75 -6.47
CA LEU A 26 -10.07 15.39 -5.06
C LEU A 26 -10.66 13.98 -4.92
N ASP A 27 -11.69 13.66 -5.71
CA ASP A 27 -12.32 12.35 -5.74
C ASP A 27 -11.31 11.25 -6.07
N ALA A 28 -10.47 11.46 -7.08
CA ALA A 28 -9.42 10.50 -7.46
C ALA A 28 -8.39 10.29 -6.33
N VAL A 29 -7.96 11.35 -5.65
CA VAL A 29 -7.00 11.24 -4.53
C VAL A 29 -7.65 10.52 -3.34
N VAL A 30 -8.91 10.81 -3.02
CA VAL A 30 -9.64 10.16 -1.92
C VAL A 30 -9.83 8.67 -2.21
N VAL A 31 -10.28 8.32 -3.42
CA VAL A 31 -10.47 6.91 -3.82
C VAL A 31 -9.15 6.14 -3.74
N ALA A 32 -8.06 6.69 -4.28
CA ALA A 32 -6.75 6.06 -4.18
C ALA A 32 -6.29 5.89 -2.71
N SER A 33 -6.58 6.88 -1.85
CA SER A 33 -6.24 6.84 -0.43
C SER A 33 -7.02 5.77 0.34
N GLN A 34 -8.30 5.57 0.00
CA GLN A 34 -9.13 4.52 0.58
C GLN A 34 -8.70 3.13 0.12
N GLN A 35 -8.36 2.99 -1.17
CA GLN A 35 -7.87 1.73 -1.74
C GLN A 35 -6.56 1.29 -1.07
N VAL A 36 -5.58 2.20 -0.94
CA VAL A 36 -4.31 1.86 -0.29
C VAL A 36 -4.52 1.52 1.19
N ALA A 37 -5.43 2.19 1.89
CA ALA A 37 -5.76 1.86 3.28
C ALA A 37 -6.27 0.41 3.41
N GLY A 38 -7.21 0.00 2.55
CA GLY A 38 -7.69 -1.39 2.53
C GLY A 38 -6.62 -2.40 2.12
N GLN A 39 -5.69 -2.03 1.24
CA GLN A 39 -4.57 -2.88 0.86
C GLN A 39 -3.57 -3.07 2.01
N CYS A 40 -3.34 -2.06 2.84
CA CYS A 40 -2.48 -2.16 4.03
C CYS A 40 -2.97 -3.22 5.03
N ASP A 41 -4.27 -3.50 5.09
CA ASP A 41 -4.86 -4.52 5.96
C ASP A 41 -4.55 -5.96 5.56
N VAL A 42 -4.16 -6.18 4.29
CA VAL A 42 -3.90 -7.51 3.73
C VAL A 42 -2.50 -7.69 3.13
N ILE A 43 -1.77 -6.61 2.81
CA ILE A 43 -0.43 -6.65 2.21
C ILE A 43 0.59 -7.45 3.03
N ASP A 44 1.53 -8.09 2.34
CA ASP A 44 2.71 -8.69 2.95
C ASP A 44 3.71 -7.59 3.35
N PRO A 45 4.34 -7.63 4.54
CA PRO A 45 5.37 -6.68 4.94
C PRO A 45 6.47 -6.44 3.90
N ASP A 46 6.84 -7.47 3.12
CA ASP A 46 7.89 -7.34 2.11
C ASP A 46 7.47 -6.49 0.90
N ASP A 47 6.17 -6.45 0.61
CA ASP A 47 5.56 -5.76 -0.54
C ASP A 47 5.10 -4.32 -0.20
N VAL A 48 5.22 -3.92 1.07
CA VAL A 48 4.80 -2.60 1.57
C VAL A 48 5.42 -1.44 0.78
N HIS A 49 6.73 -1.48 0.55
CA HIS A 49 7.41 -0.40 -0.17
C HIS A 49 6.85 -0.24 -1.60
N HIS A 50 6.62 -1.36 -2.28
CA HIS A 50 6.09 -1.38 -3.63
C HIS A 50 4.66 -0.83 -3.65
N LEU A 51 3.79 -1.29 -2.73
CA LEU A 51 2.42 -0.80 -2.58
C LEU A 51 2.37 0.72 -2.40
N LEU A 52 3.11 1.25 -1.42
CA LEU A 52 3.09 2.68 -1.11
C LEU A 52 3.67 3.53 -2.25
N THR A 53 4.71 3.02 -2.93
CA THR A 53 5.30 3.70 -4.09
C THR A 53 4.33 3.72 -5.28
N ALA A 54 3.66 2.61 -5.56
CA ALA A 54 2.67 2.52 -6.63
C ALA A 54 1.49 3.46 -6.38
N PHE A 55 0.97 3.49 -5.14
CA PHE A 55 -0.05 4.45 -4.71
C PHE A 55 0.38 5.89 -5.00
N ALA A 56 1.56 6.30 -4.51
CA ALA A 56 2.01 7.68 -4.63
C ALA A 56 2.22 8.10 -6.10
N ARG A 57 2.69 7.18 -6.96
CA ARG A 57 2.90 7.41 -8.39
C ARG A 57 1.60 7.46 -9.20
N ALA A 58 0.54 6.82 -8.73
CA ALA A 58 -0.76 6.81 -9.39
C ALA A 58 -1.60 8.07 -9.10
N LEU A 59 -1.19 8.90 -8.13
CA LEU A 59 -1.95 10.10 -7.77
C LEU A 59 -1.91 11.17 -8.86
N PRO A 60 -3.04 11.84 -9.14
CA PRO A 60 -3.08 12.91 -10.13
C PRO A 60 -2.33 14.16 -9.65
N THR A 61 -1.62 14.84 -10.56
CA THR A 61 -0.83 16.04 -10.25
C THR A 61 -1.71 17.19 -9.76
N PRO A 62 -1.37 17.85 -8.62
CA PRO A 62 -2.09 19.04 -8.16
C PRO A 62 -1.80 20.22 -9.09
N ALA A 63 -2.84 20.91 -9.54
CA ALA A 63 -2.75 22.07 -10.44
C ALA A 63 -2.65 23.41 -9.69
N SER A 64 -2.96 23.43 -8.39
CA SER A 64 -2.95 24.64 -7.57
C SER A 64 -2.19 24.47 -6.25
N VAL A 65 -1.86 25.61 -5.62
CA VAL A 65 -1.25 25.63 -4.28
C VAL A 65 -2.18 24.98 -3.24
N VAL A 66 -3.49 25.21 -3.34
CA VAL A 66 -4.50 24.64 -2.45
C VAL A 66 -4.56 23.11 -2.60
N GLU A 67 -4.62 22.60 -3.83
CA GLU A 67 -4.56 21.15 -4.09
C GLU A 67 -3.27 20.53 -3.55
N ARG A 68 -2.13 21.22 -3.68
CA ARG A 68 -0.85 20.74 -3.15
C ARG A 68 -0.85 20.67 -1.61
N LEU A 69 -1.46 21.63 -0.92
CA LEU A 69 -1.62 21.61 0.54
C LEU A 69 -2.53 20.47 0.99
N ILE A 70 -3.66 20.26 0.30
CA ILE A 70 -4.57 19.15 0.55
C ILE A 70 -3.86 17.81 0.34
N MET A 71 -3.17 17.64 -0.78
CA MET A 71 -2.40 16.44 -1.07
C MET A 71 -1.35 16.15 0.00
N ARG A 72 -0.64 17.19 0.48
CA ARG A 72 0.33 17.04 1.57
C ARG A 72 -0.32 16.52 2.85
N ALA A 73 -1.49 17.07 3.22
CA ALA A 73 -2.23 16.64 4.41
C ALA A 73 -2.76 15.21 4.29
N LEU A 74 -3.30 14.84 3.13
CA LEU A 74 -3.80 13.49 2.86
C LEU A 74 -2.67 12.46 2.87
N LEU A 75 -1.53 12.77 2.23
CA LEU A 75 -0.38 11.88 2.22
C LEU A 75 0.22 11.67 3.62
N LEU A 76 0.17 12.68 4.49
CA LEU A 76 0.49 12.48 5.91
C LEU A 76 -0.47 11.48 6.54
N ASP A 77 -1.78 11.70 6.42
CA ASP A 77 -2.78 10.86 7.08
C ASP A 77 -2.64 9.39 6.61
N VAL A 78 -2.42 9.20 5.31
CA VAL A 78 -2.09 7.88 4.74
C VAL A 78 -0.81 7.32 5.36
N ALA A 79 0.27 8.10 5.45
CA ALA A 79 1.51 7.63 6.05
C ALA A 79 1.35 7.20 7.51
N TRP A 80 0.65 8.03 8.31
CA TRP A 80 0.35 7.74 9.71
C TRP A 80 -0.48 6.47 9.88
N ARG A 81 -1.63 6.36 9.17
CA ARG A 81 -2.55 5.23 9.30
C ARG A 81 -1.95 3.94 8.76
N SER A 82 -1.32 4.00 7.58
CA SER A 82 -0.70 2.84 6.94
C SER A 82 0.46 2.33 7.78
N GLY A 83 1.34 3.21 8.27
CA GLY A 83 2.47 2.83 9.10
C GLY A 83 2.05 2.11 10.38
N ARG A 84 0.99 2.59 11.06
CA ARG A 84 0.43 1.94 12.25
C ARG A 84 -0.20 0.59 11.92
N THR A 85 -0.98 0.52 10.86
CA THR A 85 -1.69 -0.69 10.42
C THR A 85 -0.71 -1.79 10.05
N ILE A 86 0.28 -1.47 9.21
CA ILE A 86 1.33 -2.39 8.77
C ILE A 86 2.17 -2.88 9.96
N HIS A 87 2.57 -1.97 10.85
CA HIS A 87 3.35 -2.35 12.04
C HIS A 87 2.55 -3.28 12.97
N ALA A 88 1.27 -2.97 13.25
CA ALA A 88 0.42 -3.84 14.06
C ALA A 88 0.31 -5.24 13.45
N ARG A 89 0.31 -5.35 12.11
CA ARG A 89 0.30 -6.64 11.41
C ARG A 89 1.60 -7.42 11.50
N ALA A 90 2.75 -6.73 11.52
CA ALA A 90 4.04 -7.37 11.77
C ALA A 90 4.10 -8.09 13.14
N HIS A 91 3.22 -7.70 14.08
CA HIS A 91 3.08 -8.33 15.40
C HIS A 91 1.96 -9.37 15.51
N ARG A 92 1.23 -9.71 14.44
CA ARG A 92 0.21 -10.76 14.51
C ARG A 92 0.87 -12.06 14.99
N GLY A 93 0.49 -12.51 16.20
CA GLY A 93 1.01 -13.73 16.84
C GLY A 93 2.20 -13.53 17.79
N HIS A 94 2.71 -12.31 18.01
CA HIS A 94 3.81 -12.05 18.96
C HIS A 94 3.56 -10.76 19.76
N ALA A 95 3.39 -10.89 21.08
CA ALA A 95 3.31 -9.76 22.01
C ALA A 95 4.69 -9.54 22.65
N GLY A 96 5.53 -8.73 22.02
CA GLY A 96 6.84 -8.35 22.54
C GLY A 96 7.05 -6.84 22.53
N ARG A 97 8.00 -6.35 23.33
CA ARG A 97 8.45 -4.95 23.22
C ARG A 97 9.13 -4.76 21.87
N CYS A 98 8.57 -3.89 21.03
CA CYS A 98 9.13 -3.53 19.75
C CYS A 98 9.88 -2.19 19.85
N PRO A 99 11.14 -2.09 19.41
CA PRO A 99 11.84 -0.82 19.35
C PRO A 99 11.37 0.07 18.18
N PHE A 100 10.58 -0.49 17.24
CA PHE A 100 10.08 0.25 16.09
C PHE A 100 8.93 1.18 16.47
N VAL A 101 9.09 2.47 16.16
CA VAL A 101 8.05 3.48 16.35
C VAL A 101 7.73 4.09 14.99
N PRO A 102 6.62 3.70 14.33
CA PRO A 102 6.29 4.16 12.97
C PRO A 102 6.30 5.68 12.77
N THR A 103 6.01 6.41 13.84
CA THR A 103 5.79 7.86 13.83
C THR A 103 7.09 8.65 13.74
N THR A 104 8.23 8.09 14.16
CA THR A 104 9.54 8.79 14.09
C THR A 104 10.00 9.01 12.65
N HIS A 105 9.49 8.23 11.69
CA HIS A 105 9.78 8.44 10.29
C HIS A 105 9.00 9.61 9.68
N LEU A 106 7.93 10.08 10.31
CA LEU A 106 7.14 11.21 9.81
C LEU A 106 7.90 12.53 9.89
N ASP A 107 8.87 12.65 10.79
CA ASP A 107 9.76 13.83 10.88
C ASP A 107 10.48 14.10 9.55
N ARG A 108 10.83 13.04 8.81
CA ARG A 108 11.43 13.17 7.47
C ARG A 108 10.46 13.76 6.46
N PHE A 109 9.19 13.40 6.52
CA PHE A 109 8.15 14.00 5.68
C PHE A 109 7.95 15.47 6.08
N TRP A 110 7.96 15.74 7.38
CA TRP A 110 7.67 17.06 7.94
C TRP A 110 8.72 18.07 7.51
N SER A 111 9.98 17.63 7.54
CA SER A 111 11.16 18.41 7.15
C SER A 111 11.34 18.55 5.64
N ALA A 112 10.68 17.72 4.82
CA ALA A 112 10.81 17.78 3.37
C ALA A 112 10.19 19.06 2.77
N PRO A 113 10.76 19.62 1.69
CA PRO A 113 10.22 20.80 1.02
C PRO A 113 8.74 20.65 0.70
N ARG A 114 7.94 21.66 1.06
CA ARG A 114 6.46 21.65 0.88
C ARG A 114 6.01 21.58 -0.58
N GLN A 115 6.91 21.86 -1.51
CA GLN A 115 6.64 21.98 -2.94
C GLN A 115 6.39 20.62 -3.62
N ASP A 116 6.84 19.51 -3.03
CA ASP A 116 6.68 18.18 -3.62
C ASP A 116 6.20 17.16 -2.56
N PRO A 117 4.89 17.10 -2.31
CA PRO A 117 4.33 16.21 -1.29
C PRO A 117 4.47 14.73 -1.67
N VAL A 118 4.49 14.39 -2.97
CA VAL A 118 4.68 13.00 -3.44
C VAL A 118 6.11 12.55 -3.16
N LYS A 119 7.12 13.36 -3.47
CA LYS A 119 8.52 13.04 -3.14
C LYS A 119 8.74 12.91 -1.64
N ALA A 120 8.11 13.77 -0.83
CA ALA A 120 8.16 13.66 0.63
C ALA A 120 7.58 12.31 1.11
N PHE A 121 6.43 11.90 0.56
CA PHE A 121 5.82 10.61 0.85
C PHE A 121 6.70 9.43 0.44
N LEU A 122 7.26 9.46 -0.77
CA LEU A 122 8.15 8.40 -1.26
C LEU A 122 9.40 8.25 -0.36
N GLY A 123 9.99 9.37 0.08
CA GLY A 123 11.11 9.36 1.02
C GLY A 123 10.74 8.78 2.39
N TRP A 124 9.54 9.05 2.88
CA TRP A 124 9.00 8.39 4.08
C TRP A 124 8.77 6.89 3.85
N ALA A 125 8.10 6.51 2.75
CA ALA A 125 7.75 5.12 2.45
C ALA A 125 8.99 4.24 2.31
N GLN A 126 10.07 4.77 1.74
CA GLN A 126 11.37 4.10 1.70
C GLN A 126 11.93 3.90 3.12
N ALA A 127 12.10 4.98 3.88
CA ALA A 127 12.70 4.93 5.22
C ALA A 127 11.92 4.02 6.18
N PHE A 128 10.59 4.12 6.16
CA PHE A 128 9.70 3.27 6.93
C PHE A 128 9.86 1.79 6.55
N SER A 129 9.90 1.47 5.25
CA SER A 129 9.96 0.08 4.80
C SER A 129 11.32 -0.56 5.06
N GLU A 130 12.41 0.19 4.92
CA GLU A 130 13.76 -0.26 5.24
C GLU A 130 13.89 -0.61 6.73
N GLU A 131 13.41 0.29 7.60
CA GLU A 131 13.45 0.08 9.04
C GLU A 131 12.51 -1.04 9.50
N LEU A 132 11.30 -1.12 8.94
CA LEU A 132 10.36 -2.19 9.21
C LEU A 132 10.98 -3.55 8.88
N LYS A 133 11.62 -3.70 7.71
CA LYS A 133 12.30 -4.93 7.29
C LYS A 133 13.47 -5.28 8.19
N ARG A 134 14.21 -4.28 8.67
CA ARG A 134 15.33 -4.46 9.58
C ARG A 134 14.90 -5.01 10.94
N ILE A 135 13.81 -4.51 11.50
CA ILE A 135 13.30 -4.90 12.83
C ILE A 135 12.41 -6.15 12.75
N HIS A 136 11.68 -6.32 11.66
CA HIS A 136 10.77 -7.45 11.41
C HIS A 136 11.22 -8.25 10.19
N PRO A 137 12.34 -9.00 10.28
CA PRO A 137 12.79 -9.82 9.17
C PRO A 137 11.75 -10.89 8.84
N ALA A 138 11.51 -11.11 7.54
CA ALA A 138 10.54 -12.08 7.07
C ALA A 138 10.83 -13.49 7.61
N SER A 139 9.81 -14.13 8.18
CA SER A 139 9.92 -15.50 8.67
C SER A 139 10.16 -16.47 7.51
N ALA A 140 10.61 -17.70 7.79
CA ALA A 140 10.65 -18.75 6.77
C ALA A 140 9.25 -19.02 6.17
N ALA A 141 8.20 -18.92 6.98
CA ALA A 141 6.82 -19.09 6.52
C ALA A 141 6.38 -17.96 5.59
N SER A 142 6.62 -16.69 5.96
CA SER A 142 6.39 -15.52 5.09
C SER A 142 7.10 -15.66 3.74
N ARG A 143 8.39 -16.04 3.76
CA ARG A 143 9.19 -16.19 2.54
C ARG A 143 8.65 -17.33 1.64
N VAL A 144 8.20 -18.43 2.23
CA VAL A 144 7.54 -19.53 1.51
C VAL A 144 6.19 -19.08 0.94
N ALA A 145 5.38 -18.37 1.72
CA ALA A 145 4.08 -17.87 1.28
C ALA A 145 4.24 -16.94 0.06
N ARG A 146 5.24 -16.05 0.10
CA ARG A 146 5.59 -15.20 -1.04
C ARG A 146 6.00 -16.01 -2.27
N LEU A 147 6.87 -17.02 -2.12
CA LEU A 147 7.25 -17.89 -3.23
C LEU A 147 6.02 -18.55 -3.86
N ILE A 148 5.13 -19.10 -3.03
CA ILE A 148 3.90 -19.75 -3.51
C ILE A 148 2.97 -18.75 -4.23
N ARG A 149 2.89 -17.50 -3.76
CA ARG A 149 2.09 -16.46 -4.44
C ARG A 149 2.61 -16.15 -5.84
N HIS A 150 3.93 -16.04 -6.01
CA HIS A 150 4.52 -15.74 -7.32
C HIS A 150 4.57 -16.95 -8.24
N GLU A 151 4.80 -18.13 -7.69
CA GLU A 151 4.96 -19.39 -8.43
C GLU A 151 3.78 -20.31 -8.16
N TYR A 152 2.55 -19.76 -8.20
CA TYR A 152 1.31 -20.47 -7.83
C TYR A 152 0.99 -21.67 -8.73
N HIS A 153 1.47 -21.62 -9.97
CA HIS A 153 1.32 -22.69 -10.96
C HIS A 153 2.18 -23.93 -10.63
N LEU A 154 3.20 -23.77 -9.79
CA LEU A 154 4.05 -24.88 -9.36
C LEU A 154 3.45 -25.64 -8.18
N GLN A 155 3.86 -26.90 -8.02
CA GLN A 155 3.56 -27.73 -6.86
C GLN A 155 4.78 -27.77 -5.93
N TRP A 156 4.65 -27.19 -4.74
CA TRP A 156 5.72 -27.16 -3.75
C TRP A 156 5.52 -28.22 -2.67
N SER A 157 6.50 -29.10 -2.52
CA SER A 157 6.57 -30.04 -1.39
C SER A 157 7.24 -29.41 -0.18
N LEU A 158 6.84 -29.84 1.02
CA LEU A 158 7.46 -29.42 2.28
C LEU A 158 8.97 -29.69 2.32
N ALA A 159 9.43 -30.79 1.74
CA ALA A 159 10.84 -31.16 1.69
C ALA A 159 11.65 -30.20 0.80
N THR A 160 11.10 -29.83 -0.37
CA THR A 160 11.74 -28.87 -1.28
C THR A 160 11.79 -27.47 -0.67
N LEU A 161 10.67 -27.02 -0.08
CA LEU A 161 10.61 -25.73 0.61
C LEU A 161 11.55 -25.68 1.82
N GLY A 162 11.59 -26.75 2.62
CA GLY A 162 12.49 -26.83 3.78
C GLY A 162 13.95 -26.70 3.39
N ARG A 163 14.39 -27.42 2.36
CA ARG A 163 15.76 -27.29 1.82
C ARG A 163 16.05 -25.88 1.30
N ARG A 164 15.14 -25.32 0.49
CA ARG A 164 15.32 -23.99 -0.12
C ARG A 164 15.41 -22.85 0.89
N PHE A 165 14.66 -22.93 1.99
CA PHE A 165 14.62 -21.89 3.01
C PHE A 165 15.41 -22.24 4.28
N HIS A 166 16.23 -23.30 4.24
CA HIS A 166 17.10 -23.76 5.32
C HIS A 166 16.36 -24.00 6.65
N VAL A 167 15.20 -24.67 6.58
CA VAL A 167 14.38 -25.06 7.74
C VAL A 167 13.92 -26.51 7.62
N THR A 168 13.73 -27.19 8.75
CA THR A 168 13.19 -28.56 8.71
C THR A 168 11.72 -28.57 8.27
N PRO A 169 11.23 -29.62 7.60
CA PRO A 169 9.82 -29.73 7.20
C PRO A 169 8.84 -29.56 8.37
N SER A 170 9.17 -30.11 9.55
CA SER A 170 8.35 -29.97 10.77
C SER A 170 8.32 -28.54 11.31
N GLN A 171 9.46 -27.83 11.32
CA GLN A 171 9.50 -26.42 11.70
C GLN A 171 8.70 -25.57 10.72
N LEU A 172 8.86 -25.81 9.42
CA LEU A 172 8.15 -25.06 8.38
C LEU A 172 6.63 -25.28 8.49
N ARG A 173 6.16 -26.53 8.60
CA ARG A 173 4.73 -26.83 8.75
C ARG A 173 4.12 -26.11 9.95
N ARG A 174 4.75 -26.22 11.13
CA ARG A 174 4.26 -25.58 12.36
C ARG A 174 4.30 -24.05 12.26
N GLY A 175 5.41 -23.50 11.78
CA GLY A 175 5.58 -22.07 11.60
C GLY A 175 4.55 -21.48 10.64
N PHE A 176 4.34 -22.14 9.50
CA PHE A 176 3.39 -21.71 8.49
C PHE A 176 1.95 -21.75 8.99
N THR A 177 1.54 -22.86 9.61
CA THR A 177 0.18 -22.99 10.16
C THR A 177 -0.08 -21.96 11.26
N ARG A 178 0.90 -21.71 12.13
CA ARG A 178 0.79 -20.69 13.18
C ARG A 178 0.64 -19.27 12.61
N GLU A 179 1.31 -18.96 11.50
CA GLU A 179 1.36 -17.63 10.92
C GLU A 179 0.18 -17.34 9.98
N PHE A 180 -0.21 -18.33 9.15
CA PHE A 180 -1.24 -18.17 8.12
C PHE A 180 -2.57 -18.85 8.46
N GLY A 181 -2.64 -19.61 9.55
CA GLY A 181 -3.86 -20.31 9.99
C GLY A 181 -4.25 -21.53 9.14
N VAL A 182 -3.50 -21.82 8.08
CA VAL A 182 -3.76 -22.91 7.12
C VAL A 182 -2.49 -23.69 6.82
N SER A 183 -2.64 -24.90 6.29
CA SER A 183 -1.51 -25.69 5.80
C SER A 183 -0.92 -25.11 4.51
N ILE A 184 0.33 -25.45 4.20
CA ILE A 184 0.99 -25.05 2.94
C ILE A 184 0.26 -25.61 1.72
N HIS A 185 -0.35 -26.78 1.84
CA HIS A 185 -1.12 -27.38 0.75
C HIS A 185 -2.39 -26.56 0.47
N GLU A 186 -3.18 -26.26 1.50
CA GLU A 186 -4.38 -25.43 1.38
C GLU A 186 -4.03 -24.04 0.85
N TYR A 187 -2.95 -23.43 1.34
CA TYR A 187 -2.50 -22.12 0.88
C TYR A 187 -2.15 -22.12 -0.63
N GLN A 188 -1.49 -23.16 -1.13
CA GLN A 188 -1.24 -23.30 -2.58
C GLN A 188 -2.54 -23.35 -3.38
N GLN A 189 -3.53 -24.11 -2.92
CA GLN A 189 -4.84 -24.21 -3.59
C GLN A 189 -5.55 -22.87 -3.62
N VAL A 190 -5.56 -22.15 -2.49
CA VAL A 190 -6.17 -20.80 -2.42
C VAL A 190 -5.49 -19.85 -3.40
N MET A 191 -4.16 -19.91 -3.55
CA MET A 191 -3.46 -19.03 -4.50
C MET A 191 -3.78 -19.36 -5.96
N ARG A 192 -3.97 -20.63 -6.31
CA ARG A 192 -4.42 -21.01 -7.66
C ARG A 192 -5.83 -20.54 -7.96
N VAL A 193 -6.76 -20.72 -7.01
CA VAL A 193 -8.13 -20.22 -7.15
C VAL A 193 -8.13 -18.70 -7.28
N LYS A 194 -7.32 -18.00 -6.48
CA LYS A 194 -7.17 -16.55 -6.56
C LYS A 194 -6.71 -16.11 -7.97
N ALA A 195 -5.65 -16.74 -8.49
CA ALA A 195 -5.14 -16.44 -9.83
C ALA A 195 -6.20 -16.73 -10.92
N ALA A 196 -6.93 -17.83 -10.81
CA ALA A 196 -8.03 -18.16 -11.72
C ALA A 196 -9.14 -17.09 -11.72
N ILE A 197 -9.54 -16.60 -10.54
CA ILE A 197 -10.52 -15.50 -10.43
C ILE A 197 -9.99 -14.22 -11.09
N GLU A 198 -8.71 -13.90 -10.90
CA GLU A 198 -8.08 -12.72 -11.52
C GLU A 198 -8.07 -12.84 -13.05
N HIS A 199 -7.77 -14.02 -13.61
CA HIS A 199 -7.83 -14.28 -15.05
C HIS A 199 -9.24 -14.12 -15.63
N VAL A 200 -10.25 -14.65 -14.93
CA VAL A 200 -11.66 -14.50 -15.35
C VAL A 200 -12.08 -13.03 -15.34
N ARG A 201 -11.70 -12.27 -14.30
CA ARG A 201 -12.00 -10.82 -14.22
C ARG A 201 -11.34 -10.03 -15.34
N ASN A 202 -10.17 -10.47 -15.81
CA ASN A 202 -9.44 -9.84 -16.90
C ASN A 202 -9.90 -10.33 -18.29
N GLY A 203 -10.95 -11.16 -18.37
CA GLY A 203 -11.55 -11.62 -19.62
C GLY A 203 -10.82 -12.78 -20.30
N ASN A 204 -9.91 -13.47 -19.60
CA ASN A 204 -9.07 -14.52 -20.19
C ASN A 204 -9.54 -15.93 -19.75
N ILE A 205 -10.72 -16.34 -20.25
CA ILE A 205 -11.45 -17.54 -19.80
C ILE A 205 -10.78 -18.85 -20.24
N GLU A 206 -10.07 -18.86 -21.37
CA GLU A 206 -9.41 -20.08 -21.90
C GLU A 206 -8.15 -20.48 -21.12
N ALA A 207 -7.49 -19.54 -20.42
CA ALA A 207 -6.33 -19.83 -19.57
C ALA A 207 -6.69 -20.46 -18.21
N THR A 208 -7.98 -20.43 -17.83
CA THR A 208 -8.41 -20.71 -16.45
C THR A 208 -8.39 -22.21 -16.08
N ALA A 209 -8.55 -23.11 -17.05
CA ALA A 209 -8.58 -24.55 -16.81
C ALA A 209 -7.19 -25.21 -16.86
N LEU A 210 -6.29 -24.74 -17.73
CA LEU A 210 -4.96 -25.35 -17.91
C LEU A 210 -3.94 -24.88 -16.86
N GLU A 211 -4.00 -23.63 -16.39
CA GLU A 211 -3.03 -23.08 -15.42
C GLU A 211 -3.36 -23.37 -13.96
N ALA A 212 -4.63 -23.66 -13.63
CA ALA A 212 -5.05 -23.90 -12.26
C ALA A 212 -4.66 -25.30 -11.73
N GLY A 213 -4.07 -26.16 -12.58
CA GLY A 213 -3.59 -27.48 -12.19
C GLY A 213 -4.68 -28.45 -11.72
N TYR A 214 -5.94 -28.18 -12.05
CA TYR A 214 -7.04 -29.14 -11.92
C TYR A 214 -7.03 -30.01 -13.18
N GLY A 215 -6.19 -31.04 -13.17
CA GLY A 215 -6.25 -32.09 -14.19
C GLY A 215 -7.60 -32.81 -14.12
N SER A 216 -8.19 -33.03 -15.29
CA SER A 216 -9.28 -33.98 -15.53
C SER A 216 -8.99 -35.36 -14.98
#